data_AF-A0A2W5CMP8-F1
#
_entry.id   AF-A0A2W5CMP8-F1
#
_cell.length_a   1.000
_cell.length_b   1.000
_cell.length_c   1.000
_cell.angle_alpha   90.00
_cell.angle_beta   90.00
_cell.angle_gamma   90.00
#
_symmetry.space_group_name_H-M   'P 1'
#
loop_
_entity.id
_entity.type
_entity.pdbx_description
1 polymer ?
#
loop_
_entity_poly.entity_id
_entity_poly.type
_entity_poly.pdbx_seq_one_letter_code
_entity_poly.pdbx_strand_id
1 'polypeptide(L)'
;MPKTENTLLPPYPRLGECYRILAKALDTKASNRHVDQLARKGDFDWQLLESLRDELIRVPLGSKSNVQFARFVASAMETLQENYVQLIKTVALDSLTREQALPVLAEHFLAPYLGSFLLQMHKAIPSPPLAQLLDEQRHPVDITLTWLENELEIAPNHLGQQLYPDACGENKNGREAIRRWRQGEQLPELQSIALLHQKLQTQFPARPLLLQAFTEWLIVARALAVLESTASGFIRLRQCVFQQVLSDIPIIDIGVILSLLNIEAAAHKRGLVESGLLLFEQLKRTTEKSRGDQARTRYALDQFRVHLGHHDPKGISTYYLEWLEGRWHVLAGQLDTALLHFELAADLALYRSGQTQKDILREALLLAAYLGKRPLYKRLKHRALVMGLSYLPGGKESVASDHELKLIRDNFTVKFPERGRFVDPVPELSALH
;
A
#
# COMPACT_ATOMS: atom_id res chain seq x y z
N MET A 1 25.07 18.83 7.43
CA MET A 1 23.70 19.38 7.34
C MET A 1 22.71 18.23 7.38
N PRO A 2 21.69 18.25 8.25
CA PRO A 2 20.72 17.18 8.30
C PRO A 2 19.82 17.27 7.05
N LYS A 3 19.78 16.20 6.26
CA LYS A 3 18.79 16.04 5.17
C LYS A 3 17.41 15.82 5.79
N THR A 4 16.69 16.88 6.10
CA THR A 4 15.23 16.86 6.07
C THR A 4 14.78 17.04 4.62
N GLU A 5 15.06 16.05 3.77
CA GLU A 5 14.37 15.91 2.49
C GLU A 5 12.93 15.50 2.85
N ASN A 6 12.04 16.49 2.84
CA ASN A 6 10.59 16.30 2.96
C ASN A 6 10.13 15.51 1.73
N THR A 7 10.34 14.20 1.76
CA THR A 7 10.09 13.30 0.63
C THR A 7 8.59 13.18 0.48
N LEU A 8 8.06 13.80 -0.57
CA LEU A 8 6.62 13.83 -0.85
C LEU A 8 6.08 12.39 -0.89
N LEU A 9 5.20 12.05 0.04
CA LEU A 9 4.58 10.73 0.08
C LEU A 9 3.72 10.52 -1.16
N PRO A 10 3.71 9.30 -1.73
CA PRO A 10 2.81 8.98 -2.84
C PRO A 10 1.36 9.04 -2.37
N PRO A 11 0.40 9.40 -3.24
CA PRO A 11 -1.02 9.52 -2.89
C PRO A 11 -1.60 8.20 -2.40
N TYR A 12 -1.22 7.08 -3.03
CA TYR A 12 -1.53 5.75 -2.51
C TYR A 12 -0.58 5.37 -1.36
N PRO A 13 -1.10 4.88 -0.22
CA PRO A 13 -0.31 4.17 0.78
C PRO A 13 0.52 3.03 0.20
N ARG A 14 1.77 2.90 0.62
CA ARG A 14 2.61 1.77 0.23
C ARG A 14 2.10 0.50 0.90
N LEU A 15 2.27 -0.66 0.25
CA LEU A 15 1.86 -1.93 0.83
C LEU A 15 2.46 -2.17 2.22
N GLY A 16 3.74 -1.85 2.42
CA GLY A 16 4.37 -1.94 3.75
C GLY A 16 3.70 -1.08 4.82
N GLU A 17 3.16 0.10 4.46
CA GLU A 17 2.38 0.93 5.39
C GLU A 17 1.06 0.23 5.76
N CYS A 18 0.37 -0.36 4.78
CA CYS A 18 -0.87 -1.12 4.99
C CYS A 18 -0.63 -2.35 5.90
N TYR A 19 0.38 -3.18 5.60
CA TYR A 19 0.77 -4.32 6.44
C TYR A 19 1.11 -3.91 7.86
N ARG A 20 1.80 -2.77 8.04
CA ARG A 20 2.15 -2.26 9.37
C ARG A 20 0.92 -1.87 10.19
N ILE A 21 -0.05 -1.22 9.56
CA ILE A 21 -1.32 -0.83 10.22
C ILE A 21 -2.11 -2.09 10.57
N LEU A 22 -2.22 -3.06 9.67
CA LEU A 22 -2.92 -4.32 9.91
C LEU A 22 -2.27 -5.14 11.02
N ALA A 23 -0.95 -5.27 11.01
CA ALA A 23 -0.23 -5.97 12.08
C ALA A 23 -0.36 -5.25 13.44
N LYS A 24 -0.45 -3.92 13.45
CA LYS A 24 -0.79 -3.15 14.66
C LYS A 24 -2.23 -3.43 15.10
N ALA A 25 -3.18 -3.49 14.17
CA ALA A 25 -4.60 -3.74 14.44
C ALA A 25 -4.87 -5.16 14.95
N LEU A 26 -4.08 -6.14 14.53
CA LEU A 26 -4.17 -7.53 14.97
C LEU A 26 -3.26 -7.89 16.16
N ASP A 27 -2.39 -6.96 16.58
CA ASP A 27 -1.37 -7.17 17.63
C ASP A 27 -0.28 -8.20 17.29
N THR A 28 0.14 -8.22 16.03
CA THR A 28 1.03 -9.26 15.49
C THR A 28 2.35 -8.72 14.94
N LYS A 29 2.61 -7.41 15.07
CA LYS A 29 3.79 -6.76 14.48
C LYS A 29 5.13 -7.41 14.89
N ALA A 30 5.23 -7.93 16.12
CA ALA A 30 6.39 -8.64 16.67
C ALA A 30 7.77 -8.01 16.35
N SER A 31 7.86 -6.68 16.23
CA SER A 31 9.08 -5.95 15.83
C SER A 31 9.72 -6.41 14.51
N ASN A 32 8.91 -6.89 13.55
CA ASN A 32 9.39 -7.35 12.25
C ASN A 32 10.02 -6.20 11.44
N ARG A 33 11.35 -6.25 11.27
CA ARG A 33 12.13 -5.20 10.58
C ARG A 33 11.79 -5.08 9.09
N HIS A 34 11.36 -6.17 8.44
CA HIS A 34 11.05 -6.17 7.01
C HIS A 34 9.81 -5.31 6.70
N VAL A 35 8.80 -5.34 7.56
CA VAL A 35 7.60 -4.49 7.42
C VAL A 35 7.95 -3.01 7.51
N ASP A 36 8.76 -2.64 8.50
CA ASP A 36 9.19 -1.25 8.68
C ASP A 36 10.09 -0.79 7.52
N GLN A 37 10.90 -1.69 6.96
CA GLN A 37 11.71 -1.41 5.77
C GLN A 37 10.85 -1.21 4.52
N LEU A 38 9.84 -2.07 4.26
CA LEU A 38 8.92 -1.91 3.14
C LEU A 38 8.10 -0.62 3.25
N ALA A 39 7.63 -0.28 4.46
CA ALA A 39 6.92 0.99 4.69
C ALA A 39 7.79 2.20 4.33
N ARG A 40 9.09 2.17 4.67
CA ARG A 40 10.02 3.28 4.44
C ARG A 40 10.58 3.36 3.02
N LYS A 41 10.92 2.23 2.42
CA LYS A 41 11.63 2.17 1.12
C LYS A 41 10.72 1.83 -0.07
N GLY A 42 9.46 1.46 0.17
CA GLY A 42 8.57 0.91 -0.85
C GLY A 42 8.93 -0.53 -1.22
N ASP A 43 8.48 -0.98 -2.38
CA ASP A 43 8.56 -2.38 -2.84
C ASP A 43 9.97 -2.76 -3.31
N PHE A 44 10.95 -2.77 -2.40
CA PHE A 44 12.32 -3.17 -2.71
C PHE A 44 12.46 -4.68 -2.92
N ASP A 45 11.58 -5.47 -2.29
CA ASP A 45 11.47 -6.91 -2.45
C ASP A 45 10.02 -7.36 -2.25
N TRP A 46 9.35 -7.71 -3.35
CA TRP A 46 7.96 -8.12 -3.34
C TRP A 46 7.75 -9.58 -2.91
N GLN A 47 8.79 -10.42 -2.95
CA GLN A 47 8.68 -11.82 -2.52
C GLN A 47 8.37 -11.89 -1.01
N LEU A 48 8.74 -10.84 -0.27
CA LEU A 48 8.44 -10.72 1.16
C LEU A 48 6.94 -10.61 1.46
N LEU A 49 6.08 -10.21 0.53
CA LEU A 49 4.65 -9.99 0.86
C LEU A 49 3.96 -11.28 1.29
N GLU A 50 4.28 -12.40 0.64
CA GLU A 50 3.72 -13.70 1.00
C GLU A 50 4.21 -14.16 2.38
N SER A 51 5.53 -14.05 2.63
CA SER A 51 6.11 -14.41 3.93
C SER A 51 5.58 -13.50 5.04
N LEU A 52 5.37 -12.21 4.78
CA LEU A 52 4.82 -11.27 5.76
C LEU A 52 3.37 -11.60 6.12
N ARG A 53 2.56 -12.09 5.17
CA ARG A 53 1.20 -12.55 5.47
C ARG A 53 1.22 -13.79 6.38
N ASP A 54 2.15 -14.71 6.15
CA ASP A 54 2.32 -15.87 7.03
C ASP A 54 2.81 -15.44 8.43
N GLU A 55 3.90 -14.65 8.49
CA GLU A 55 4.57 -14.22 9.72
C GLU A 55 3.72 -13.29 10.59
N LEU A 56 2.96 -12.37 9.99
CA LEU A 56 2.19 -11.37 10.73
C LEU A 56 0.74 -11.76 10.93
N ILE A 57 0.21 -12.75 10.22
CA ILE A 57 -1.23 -13.01 10.27
C ILE A 57 -1.50 -14.47 10.52
N ARG A 58 -1.12 -15.37 9.59
CA ARG A 58 -1.51 -16.77 9.69
C ARG A 58 -0.92 -17.46 10.91
N VAL A 59 0.39 -17.31 11.14
CA VAL A 59 1.07 -17.96 12.27
C VAL A 59 0.61 -17.38 13.61
N PRO A 60 0.62 -16.05 13.86
CA PRO A 60 0.21 -15.49 15.14
C PRO A 60 -1.27 -15.77 15.46
N LEU A 61 -2.18 -15.51 14.52
CA LEU A 61 -3.62 -15.74 14.76
C LEU A 61 -3.94 -17.23 14.89
N GLY A 62 -3.28 -18.08 14.11
CA GLY A 62 -3.46 -19.53 14.18
C GLY A 62 -3.06 -20.10 15.53
N SER A 63 -1.97 -19.57 16.12
CA SER A 63 -1.47 -20.00 17.43
C SER A 63 -2.28 -19.47 18.62
N LYS A 64 -2.97 -18.33 18.48
CA LYS A 64 -3.64 -17.63 19.59
C LYS A 64 -5.17 -17.72 19.56
N SER A 65 -5.75 -17.98 18.40
CA SER A 65 -7.18 -18.24 18.22
C SER A 65 -7.37 -19.63 17.62
N ASN A 66 -7.37 -19.73 16.28
CA ASN A 66 -7.44 -21.00 15.57
C ASN A 66 -7.03 -20.84 14.11
N VAL A 67 -6.72 -21.96 13.46
CA VAL A 67 -6.20 -22.00 12.09
C VAL A 67 -7.25 -21.58 11.04
N GLN A 68 -8.54 -21.85 11.27
CA GLN A 68 -9.60 -21.50 10.31
C GLN A 68 -9.78 -19.97 10.24
N PHE A 69 -9.88 -19.31 11.39
CA PHE A 69 -9.92 -17.85 11.49
C PHE A 69 -8.69 -17.20 10.87
N ALA A 70 -7.50 -17.73 11.17
CA ALA A 70 -6.25 -17.22 10.61
C ALA A 70 -6.21 -17.30 9.08
N ARG A 71 -6.72 -18.39 8.48
CA ARG A 71 -6.86 -18.53 7.02
C ARG A 71 -7.90 -17.57 6.46
N PHE A 72 -9.04 -17.39 7.13
CA PHE A 72 -10.08 -16.45 6.71
C PHE A 72 -9.56 -15.00 6.64
N VAL A 73 -8.88 -14.53 7.70
CA VAL A 73 -8.26 -13.19 7.71
C VAL A 73 -7.19 -13.04 6.64
N ALA A 74 -6.33 -14.06 6.47
CA ALA A 74 -5.28 -14.02 5.45
C ALA A 74 -5.82 -14.00 4.02
N SER A 75 -6.90 -14.75 3.74
CA SER A 75 -7.58 -14.75 2.44
C SER A 75 -8.26 -13.41 2.16
N ALA A 76 -8.97 -12.83 3.14
CA ALA A 76 -9.56 -11.50 2.98
C ALA A 76 -8.50 -10.44 2.67
N MET A 77 -7.33 -10.54 3.31
CA MET A 77 -6.22 -9.64 3.05
C MET A 77 -5.57 -9.85 1.68
N GLU A 78 -5.46 -11.09 1.20
CA GLU A 78 -5.02 -11.38 -0.16
C GLU A 78 -5.89 -10.68 -1.18
N THR A 79 -7.21 -10.84 -1.06
CA THR A 79 -8.18 -10.18 -1.94
C THR A 79 -8.08 -8.66 -1.87
N LEU A 80 -7.97 -8.08 -0.67
CA LEU A 80 -7.77 -6.64 -0.50
C LEU A 80 -6.48 -6.16 -1.20
N GLN A 81 -5.37 -6.87 -1.00
CA GLN A 81 -4.08 -6.54 -1.59
C GLN A 81 -4.12 -6.61 -3.13
N GLU A 82 -4.68 -7.68 -3.68
CA GLU A 82 -4.76 -7.87 -5.14
C GLU A 82 -5.52 -6.73 -5.79
N ASN A 83 -6.70 -6.39 -5.26
CA ASN A 83 -7.52 -5.31 -5.77
C ASN A 83 -6.87 -3.93 -5.56
N TYR A 84 -6.15 -3.74 -4.45
CA TYR A 84 -5.41 -2.50 -4.19
C TYR A 84 -4.29 -2.29 -5.19
N VAL A 85 -3.54 -3.36 -5.47
CA VAL A 85 -2.48 -3.37 -6.47
C VAL A 85 -3.05 -3.15 -7.87
N GLN A 86 -4.24 -3.69 -8.20
CA GLN A 86 -4.91 -3.37 -9.46
C GLN A 86 -5.26 -1.88 -9.56
N LEU A 87 -5.83 -1.28 -8.51
CA LEU A 87 -6.17 0.14 -8.48
C LEU A 87 -4.93 1.03 -8.73
N ILE A 88 -3.81 0.75 -8.05
CA ILE A 88 -2.54 1.49 -8.22
C ILE A 88 -2.00 1.38 -9.66
N LYS A 89 -2.20 0.23 -10.31
CA LYS A 89 -1.73 -0.01 -11.68
C LYS A 89 -2.54 0.74 -12.73
N THR A 90 -3.83 0.97 -12.48
CA THR A 90 -4.77 1.45 -13.50
C THR A 90 -5.10 2.92 -13.34
N VAL A 91 -5.25 3.41 -12.10
CA VAL A 91 -5.74 4.75 -11.82
C VAL A 91 -4.60 5.66 -11.35
N ALA A 92 -4.28 6.66 -12.17
CA ALA A 92 -3.26 7.66 -11.85
C ALA A 92 -3.81 8.73 -10.88
N LEU A 93 -3.01 9.05 -9.86
CA LEU A 93 -3.24 10.13 -8.90
C LEU A 93 -2.08 11.15 -8.92
N ASP A 94 -1.56 11.41 -10.11
CA ASP A 94 -0.43 12.30 -10.41
C ASP A 94 -0.74 13.80 -10.26
N SER A 95 -1.91 14.14 -9.72
CA SER A 95 -2.29 15.49 -9.29
C SER A 95 -2.80 15.55 -7.85
N LEU A 96 -2.85 14.42 -7.14
CA LEU A 96 -3.30 14.37 -5.75
C LEU A 96 -2.14 14.22 -4.75
N THR A 97 -2.37 14.73 -3.55
CA THR A 97 -1.56 14.43 -2.35
C THR A 97 -2.15 13.24 -1.58
N ARG A 98 -1.38 12.72 -0.62
CA ARG A 98 -1.83 11.65 0.29
C ARG A 98 -3.07 12.07 1.07
N GLU A 99 -3.10 13.31 1.54
CA GLU A 99 -4.20 13.87 2.34
C GLU A 99 -5.50 13.94 1.53
N GLN A 100 -5.41 14.18 0.22
CA GLN A 100 -6.57 14.22 -0.67
C GLN A 100 -7.08 12.83 -1.05
N ALA A 101 -6.17 11.86 -1.22
CA ALA A 101 -6.52 10.50 -1.64
C ALA A 101 -7.03 9.61 -0.49
N LEU A 102 -6.50 9.76 0.72
CA LEU A 102 -6.81 8.88 1.87
C LEU A 102 -8.29 8.81 2.26
N PRO A 103 -9.06 9.92 2.33
CA PRO A 103 -10.49 9.87 2.66
C PRO A 103 -11.26 9.00 1.67
N VAL A 104 -11.06 9.23 0.37
CA VAL A 104 -11.72 8.50 -0.72
C VAL A 104 -11.34 7.02 -0.69
N LEU A 105 -10.07 6.71 -0.46
CA LEU A 105 -9.61 5.32 -0.32
C LEU A 105 -10.22 4.65 0.91
N ALA A 106 -10.29 5.31 2.05
CA ALA A 106 -10.89 4.69 3.24
C ALA A 106 -12.40 4.47 3.08
N GLU A 107 -13.10 5.42 2.48
CA GLU A 107 -14.55 5.36 2.28
C GLU A 107 -14.97 4.34 1.23
N HIS A 108 -14.36 4.41 0.04
CA HIS A 108 -14.84 3.69 -1.13
C HIS A 108 -13.98 2.48 -1.49
N PHE A 109 -12.79 2.32 -0.88
CA PHE A 109 -11.99 1.11 -1.02
C PHE A 109 -12.07 0.28 0.26
N LEU A 110 -11.55 0.78 1.37
CA LEU A 110 -11.39 -0.02 2.60
C LEU A 110 -12.73 -0.40 3.23
N ALA A 111 -13.66 0.55 3.39
CA ALA A 111 -14.92 0.29 4.08
C ALA A 111 -15.78 -0.81 3.43
N PRO A 112 -15.92 -0.89 2.08
CA PRO A 112 -16.57 -2.03 1.42
C PRO A 112 -15.93 -3.38 1.74
N TYR A 113 -14.58 -3.48 1.74
CA TYR A 113 -13.90 -4.74 2.09
C TYR A 113 -14.10 -5.11 3.57
N LEU A 114 -14.05 -4.13 4.48
CA LEU A 114 -14.34 -4.37 5.88
C LEU A 114 -15.80 -4.79 6.10
N GLY A 115 -16.76 -4.15 5.43
CA GLY A 115 -18.17 -4.51 5.49
C GLY A 115 -18.42 -5.95 4.99
N SER A 116 -17.84 -6.31 3.84
CA SER A 116 -17.90 -7.67 3.29
C SER A 116 -17.26 -8.69 4.23
N PHE A 117 -16.09 -8.38 4.81
CA PHE A 117 -15.42 -9.23 5.80
C PHE A 117 -16.31 -9.50 7.02
N LEU A 118 -16.90 -8.46 7.60
CA LEU A 118 -17.78 -8.57 8.78
C LEU A 118 -19.06 -9.35 8.46
N LEU A 119 -19.68 -9.12 7.30
CA LEU A 119 -20.86 -9.85 6.86
C LEU A 119 -20.57 -11.34 6.64
N GLN A 120 -19.44 -11.67 6.03
CA GLN A 120 -19.02 -13.07 5.83
C GLN A 120 -18.78 -13.77 7.17
N MET A 121 -18.10 -13.11 8.11
CA MET A 121 -17.87 -13.66 9.44
C MET A 121 -19.18 -13.84 10.23
N HIS A 122 -20.07 -12.84 10.18
CA HIS A 122 -21.40 -12.88 10.82
C HIS A 122 -22.26 -14.04 10.32
N LYS A 123 -22.18 -14.37 9.02
CA LYS A 123 -22.87 -15.53 8.44
C LYS A 123 -22.23 -16.87 8.83
N ALA A 124 -20.95 -16.89 9.16
CA ALA A 124 -20.18 -18.11 9.37
C ALA A 124 -20.18 -18.59 10.83
N ILE A 125 -20.20 -17.67 11.80
CA ILE A 125 -20.09 -17.98 13.24
C ILE A 125 -21.06 -17.15 14.09
N PRO A 126 -21.40 -17.59 15.31
CA PRO A 126 -22.12 -16.77 16.28
C PRO A 126 -21.44 -15.40 16.42
N SER A 127 -22.24 -14.34 16.54
CA SER A 127 -21.70 -12.99 16.42
C SER A 127 -22.45 -11.95 17.24
N PRO A 128 -21.75 -10.89 17.69
CA PRO A 128 -22.41 -9.75 18.30
C PRO A 128 -23.27 -9.02 17.26
N PRO A 129 -24.27 -8.25 17.70
CA PRO A 129 -25.08 -7.44 16.79
C PRO A 129 -24.20 -6.44 16.00
N LEU A 130 -24.05 -6.66 14.68
CA LEU A 130 -23.17 -5.84 13.83
C LEU A 130 -23.50 -4.35 13.90
N ALA A 131 -24.78 -4.01 13.99
CA ALA A 131 -25.21 -2.62 14.09
C ALA A 131 -24.68 -1.93 15.35
N GLN A 132 -24.56 -2.65 16.46
CA GLN A 132 -23.99 -2.11 17.69
C GLN A 132 -22.46 -2.10 17.64
N LEU A 133 -21.83 -3.10 17.03
CA LEU A 133 -20.38 -3.17 16.86
C LEU A 133 -19.84 -1.99 16.04
N LEU A 134 -20.60 -1.57 15.03
CA LEU A 134 -20.27 -0.47 14.11
C LEU A 134 -20.81 0.90 14.56
N ASP A 135 -21.57 0.95 15.66
CA ASP A 135 -22.03 2.19 16.27
C ASP A 135 -20.84 2.95 16.86
N GLU A 136 -20.62 4.18 16.39
CA GLU A 136 -19.49 4.99 16.81
C GLU A 136 -19.54 5.40 18.28
N GLN A 137 -20.74 5.47 18.86
CA GLN A 137 -20.94 5.89 20.26
C GLN A 137 -20.55 4.80 21.24
N ARG A 138 -20.34 3.57 20.75
CA ARG A 138 -20.02 2.40 21.58
C ARG A 138 -18.66 1.86 21.21
N HIS A 139 -17.90 1.42 22.22
CA HIS A 139 -16.59 0.84 21.99
C HIS A 139 -16.76 -0.60 21.50
N PRO A 140 -16.14 -1.01 20.37
CA PRO A 140 -16.43 -2.31 19.76
C PRO A 140 -16.06 -3.50 20.66
N VAL A 141 -15.03 -3.34 21.52
CA VAL A 141 -14.66 -4.37 22.50
C VAL A 141 -15.72 -4.55 23.58
N ASP A 142 -16.35 -3.45 24.02
CA ASP A 142 -17.42 -3.49 25.02
C ASP A 142 -18.67 -4.21 24.48
N ILE A 143 -19.01 -3.98 23.21
CA ILE A 143 -20.10 -4.69 22.52
C ILE A 143 -19.85 -6.19 22.50
N THR A 144 -18.64 -6.62 22.12
CA THR A 144 -18.30 -8.05 22.06
C THR A 144 -18.34 -8.70 23.44
N LEU A 145 -17.88 -8.02 24.49
CA LEU A 145 -17.95 -8.50 25.87
C LEU A 145 -19.40 -8.61 26.38
N THR A 146 -20.21 -7.59 26.11
CA THR A 146 -21.64 -7.55 26.48
C THR A 146 -22.43 -8.63 25.75
N TRP A 147 -22.12 -8.89 24.48
CA TRP A 147 -22.71 -10.01 23.75
C TRP A 147 -22.41 -11.35 24.41
N LEU A 148 -21.15 -11.61 24.79
CA LEU A 148 -20.80 -12.85 25.48
C LEU A 148 -21.52 -12.99 26.82
N GLU A 149 -21.61 -11.90 27.61
CA GLU A 149 -22.34 -11.92 28.88
C GLU A 149 -23.79 -12.34 28.69
N ASN A 150 -24.47 -11.81 27.67
CA ASN A 150 -25.85 -12.17 27.36
C ASN A 150 -25.98 -13.66 26.98
N GLU A 151 -25.09 -14.18 26.13
CA GLU A 151 -25.11 -15.58 25.69
C GLU A 151 -24.78 -16.58 26.82
N LEU A 152 -24.02 -16.13 27.83
CA LEU A 152 -23.66 -16.92 29.00
C LEU A 152 -24.58 -16.67 30.20
N GLU A 153 -25.63 -15.85 30.04
CA GLU A 153 -26.57 -15.47 31.11
C GLU A 153 -25.89 -14.82 32.33
N ILE A 154 -24.82 -14.06 32.06
CA ILE A 154 -24.06 -13.31 33.06
C ILE A 154 -24.66 -11.91 33.18
N ALA A 155 -24.79 -11.40 34.41
CA ALA A 155 -25.26 -10.04 34.62
C ALA A 155 -24.36 -9.02 33.88
N PRO A 156 -24.93 -7.92 33.33
CA PRO A 156 -24.15 -6.95 32.56
C PRO A 156 -22.94 -6.43 33.33
N ASN A 157 -21.77 -6.38 32.69
CA ASN A 157 -20.49 -5.97 33.28
C ASN A 157 -19.98 -6.86 34.44
N HIS A 158 -20.52 -8.06 34.63
CA HIS A 158 -20.09 -8.98 35.71
C HIS A 158 -19.11 -10.08 35.25
N LEU A 159 -18.74 -10.14 33.97
CA LEU A 159 -17.81 -11.15 33.45
C LEU A 159 -16.48 -11.16 34.21
N GLY A 160 -15.96 -9.98 34.55
CA GLY A 160 -14.71 -9.85 35.32
C GLY A 160 -14.83 -10.39 36.74
N GLN A 161 -15.93 -10.13 37.44
CA GLN A 161 -16.17 -10.66 38.79
C GLN A 161 -16.26 -12.19 38.76
N GLN A 162 -16.93 -12.73 37.75
CA GLN A 162 -17.17 -14.16 37.61
C GLN A 162 -15.91 -14.96 37.24
N LEU A 163 -15.05 -14.41 36.38
CA LEU A 163 -13.79 -15.06 35.97
C LEU A 163 -12.67 -14.91 37.00
N TYR A 164 -12.73 -13.86 37.83
CA TYR A 164 -11.68 -13.48 38.76
C TYR A 164 -12.30 -13.17 40.13
N PRO A 165 -12.73 -14.15 40.95
CA PRO A 165 -13.54 -13.91 42.14
C PRO A 165 -12.81 -13.15 43.27
N ASP A 166 -11.49 -13.32 43.40
CA ASP A 166 -10.72 -12.69 44.48
C ASP A 166 -10.13 -11.34 44.05
N ALA A 167 -10.23 -10.30 44.88
CA ALA A 167 -9.71 -8.96 44.55
C ALA A 167 -8.19 -8.81 44.79
N CYS A 168 -7.42 -9.88 44.63
CA CYS A 168 -5.99 -9.95 44.96
C CYS A 168 -5.15 -10.47 43.78
N GLY A 169 -3.89 -10.00 43.66
CA GLY A 169 -2.92 -10.52 42.69
C GLY A 169 -3.38 -10.49 41.23
N GLU A 170 -3.21 -11.61 40.53
CA GLU A 170 -3.59 -11.77 39.11
C GLU A 170 -5.08 -11.55 38.85
N ASN A 171 -5.94 -11.87 39.81
CA ASN A 171 -7.38 -11.70 39.68
C ASN A 171 -7.80 -10.22 39.66
N LYS A 172 -7.15 -9.37 40.47
CA LYS A 172 -7.34 -7.92 40.41
C LYS A 172 -6.90 -7.36 39.05
N ASN A 173 -5.76 -7.82 38.53
CA ASN A 173 -5.24 -7.40 37.23
C ASN A 173 -6.19 -7.79 36.09
N GLY A 174 -6.77 -8.99 36.13
CA GLY A 174 -7.76 -9.45 35.14
C GLY A 174 -9.05 -8.63 35.14
N ARG A 175 -9.63 -8.35 36.31
CA ARG A 175 -10.82 -7.48 36.44
C ARG A 175 -10.56 -6.09 35.88
N GLU A 176 -9.45 -5.50 36.29
CA GLU A 176 -9.06 -4.16 35.88
C GLU A 176 -8.77 -4.08 34.38
N ALA A 177 -8.15 -5.12 33.79
CA ALA A 177 -7.94 -5.20 32.35
C ALA A 177 -9.26 -5.20 31.59
N ILE A 178 -10.23 -6.06 31.95
CA ILE A 178 -11.55 -6.09 31.31
C ILE A 178 -12.26 -4.74 31.43
N ARG A 179 -12.19 -4.09 32.61
CA ARG A 179 -12.77 -2.76 32.84
C ARG A 179 -12.17 -1.72 31.87
N ARG A 180 -10.85 -1.67 31.75
CA ARG A 180 -10.13 -0.74 30.85
C ARG A 180 -10.42 -1.03 29.38
N TRP A 181 -10.60 -2.30 29.01
CA TRP A 181 -10.95 -2.70 27.65
C TRP A 181 -12.34 -2.24 27.24
N ARG A 182 -13.31 -2.32 28.15
CA ARG A 182 -14.67 -1.80 27.94
C ARG A 182 -14.66 -0.29 27.71
N GLN A 183 -13.87 0.43 28.50
CA GLN A 183 -13.76 1.89 28.42
C GLN A 183 -12.91 2.39 27.24
N GLY A 184 -12.20 1.50 26.55
CA GLY A 184 -11.26 1.87 25.48
C GLY A 184 -9.97 2.53 25.99
N GLU A 185 -9.72 2.53 27.30
CA GLU A 185 -8.47 3.05 27.90
C GLU A 185 -7.26 2.19 27.50
N GLN A 186 -7.48 0.89 27.31
CA GLN A 186 -6.50 -0.08 26.84
C GLN A 186 -7.16 -1.04 25.86
N LEU A 187 -6.46 -1.40 24.79
CA LEU A 187 -6.93 -2.46 23.88
C LEU A 187 -6.40 -3.83 24.34
N PRO A 188 -7.20 -4.91 24.19
CA PRO A 188 -6.75 -6.25 24.55
C PRO A 188 -5.58 -6.68 23.66
N GLU A 189 -4.49 -7.14 24.26
CA GLU A 189 -3.37 -7.75 23.54
C GLU A 189 -3.74 -9.17 23.11
N LEU A 190 -3.17 -9.66 22.01
CA LEU A 190 -3.48 -10.99 21.48
C LEU A 190 -3.15 -12.09 22.50
N GLN A 191 -2.09 -11.91 23.29
CA GLN A 191 -1.76 -12.80 24.39
C GLN A 191 -2.82 -12.75 25.50
N SER A 192 -3.31 -11.56 25.87
CA SER A 192 -4.36 -11.41 26.88
C SER A 192 -5.69 -12.03 26.43
N ILE A 193 -6.02 -11.92 25.14
CA ILE A 193 -7.19 -12.58 24.54
C ILE A 193 -7.08 -14.10 24.66
N ALA A 194 -5.91 -14.68 24.35
CA ALA A 194 -5.69 -16.12 24.47
C ALA A 194 -5.81 -16.61 25.92
N LEU A 195 -5.28 -15.85 26.89
CA LEU A 195 -5.42 -16.17 28.31
C LEU A 195 -6.87 -16.07 28.81
N LEU A 196 -7.62 -15.07 28.32
CA LEU A 196 -9.05 -14.93 28.62
C LEU A 196 -9.83 -16.14 28.08
N HIS A 197 -9.54 -16.56 26.84
CA HIS A 197 -10.17 -17.73 26.23
C HIS A 197 -9.94 -19.01 27.07
N GLN A 198 -8.72 -19.26 27.53
CA GLN A 198 -8.40 -20.41 28.38
C GLN A 198 -9.20 -20.42 29.69
N LYS A 199 -9.31 -19.25 30.35
CA LYS A 199 -10.12 -19.09 31.56
C LYS A 199 -11.60 -19.33 31.30
N LEU A 200 -12.13 -18.76 30.22
CA LEU A 200 -13.51 -18.97 29.79
C LEU A 200 -13.80 -20.45 29.50
N GLN A 201 -12.88 -21.15 28.82
CA GLN A 201 -13.04 -22.59 28.54
C GLN A 201 -13.07 -23.44 29.81
N THR A 202 -12.29 -23.06 30.82
CA THR A 202 -12.26 -23.76 32.12
C THR A 202 -13.58 -23.56 32.87
N GLN A 203 -14.15 -22.36 32.82
CA GLN A 203 -15.39 -22.04 33.53
C GLN A 203 -16.66 -22.47 32.78
N PHE A 204 -16.64 -22.45 31.45
CA PHE A 204 -17.78 -22.77 30.58
C PHE A 204 -17.44 -23.85 29.54
N PRO A 205 -17.05 -25.07 29.95
CA PRO A 205 -16.58 -26.12 29.05
C PRO A 205 -17.66 -26.61 28.06
N ALA A 206 -18.94 -26.40 28.37
CA ALA A 206 -20.07 -26.81 27.54
C ALA A 206 -20.34 -25.89 26.32
N ARG A 207 -19.62 -24.77 26.17
CA ARG A 207 -19.88 -23.76 25.12
C ARG A 207 -18.67 -23.49 24.19
N PRO A 208 -17.92 -24.50 23.72
CA PRO A 208 -16.65 -24.29 23.03
C PRO A 208 -16.77 -23.45 21.75
N LEU A 209 -17.83 -23.66 20.95
CA LEU A 209 -18.05 -22.91 19.70
C LEU A 209 -18.34 -21.42 19.94
N LEU A 210 -19.14 -21.10 20.96
CA LEU A 210 -19.42 -19.72 21.34
C LEU A 210 -18.15 -19.01 21.82
N LEU A 211 -17.36 -19.68 22.69
CA LEU A 211 -16.12 -19.11 23.21
C LEU A 211 -15.07 -18.90 22.12
N GLN A 212 -15.02 -19.79 21.12
CA GLN A 212 -14.18 -19.61 19.95
C GLN A 212 -14.64 -18.38 19.13
N ALA A 213 -15.94 -18.29 18.81
CA ALA A 213 -16.48 -17.16 18.08
C ALA A 213 -16.25 -15.83 18.81
N PHE A 214 -16.41 -15.81 20.13
CA PHE A 214 -16.06 -14.66 20.98
C PHE A 214 -14.59 -14.26 20.84
N THR A 215 -13.66 -15.20 20.91
CA THR A 215 -12.22 -14.91 20.73
C THR A 215 -11.95 -14.27 19.38
N GLU A 216 -12.55 -14.79 18.31
CA GLU A 216 -12.40 -14.25 16.96
C GLU A 216 -12.98 -12.83 16.85
N TRP A 217 -14.19 -12.60 17.36
CA TRP A 217 -14.84 -11.29 17.37
C TRP A 217 -14.13 -10.27 18.26
N LEU A 218 -13.46 -10.70 19.33
CA LEU A 218 -12.69 -9.82 20.20
C LEU A 218 -11.43 -9.30 19.48
N ILE A 219 -10.77 -10.17 18.69
CA ILE A 219 -9.65 -9.77 17.82
C ILE A 219 -10.13 -8.78 16.75
N VAL A 220 -11.28 -9.03 16.12
CA VAL A 220 -11.87 -8.12 15.12
C VAL A 220 -12.29 -6.79 15.74
N ALA A 221 -12.92 -6.78 16.91
CA ALA A 221 -13.31 -5.57 17.63
C ALA A 221 -12.10 -4.69 17.97
N ARG A 222 -11.01 -5.32 18.42
CA ARG A 222 -9.72 -4.65 18.62
C ARG A 222 -9.20 -4.03 17.33
N ALA A 223 -9.21 -4.80 16.23
CA ALA A 223 -8.74 -4.31 14.94
C ALA A 223 -9.56 -3.11 14.45
N LEU A 224 -10.89 -3.16 14.58
CA LEU A 224 -11.79 -2.04 14.27
C LEU A 224 -11.44 -0.79 15.08
N ALA A 225 -11.18 -0.92 16.37
CA ALA A 225 -10.79 0.22 17.21
C ALA A 225 -9.47 0.88 16.75
N VAL A 226 -8.47 0.06 16.38
CA VAL A 226 -7.19 0.58 15.86
C VAL A 226 -7.36 1.26 14.50
N LEU A 227 -8.15 0.66 13.60
CA LEU A 227 -8.41 1.21 12.27
C LEU A 227 -9.19 2.52 12.36
N GLU A 228 -10.23 2.59 13.20
CA GLU A 228 -10.99 3.81 13.47
C GLU A 228 -10.08 4.93 14.00
N SER A 229 -9.26 4.63 15.02
CA SER A 229 -8.31 5.60 15.56
C SER A 229 -7.33 6.10 14.48
N THR A 230 -6.87 5.20 13.60
CA THR A 230 -5.97 5.56 12.49
C THR A 230 -6.65 6.43 11.43
N ALA A 231 -7.95 6.22 11.21
CA ALA A 231 -8.76 6.93 10.23
C ALA A 231 -9.38 8.25 10.73
N SER A 232 -9.48 8.42 12.06
CA SER A 232 -10.19 9.51 12.74
C SER A 232 -9.79 10.93 12.30
N GLY A 233 -8.57 11.11 11.79
CA GLY A 233 -8.10 12.40 11.28
C GLY A 233 -8.70 12.82 9.94
N PHE A 234 -9.41 11.92 9.25
CA PHE A 234 -9.91 12.20 7.90
C PHE A 234 -11.24 11.52 7.54
N ILE A 235 -11.68 10.49 8.26
CA ILE A 235 -12.98 9.86 8.05
C ILE A 235 -13.50 9.14 9.30
N ARG A 236 -14.84 9.01 9.40
CA ARG A 236 -15.54 8.18 10.40
C ARG A 236 -15.70 6.75 9.86
N LEU A 237 -14.63 5.96 9.93
CA LEU A 237 -14.51 4.68 9.21
C LEU A 237 -15.63 3.70 9.57
N ARG A 238 -15.95 3.52 10.86
CA ARG A 238 -17.02 2.61 11.30
C ARG A 238 -18.39 3.02 10.76
N GLN A 239 -18.67 4.31 10.61
CA GLN A 239 -19.91 4.79 9.99
C GLN A 239 -19.95 4.42 8.50
N CYS A 240 -18.85 4.58 7.77
CA CYS A 240 -18.77 4.15 6.37
C CYS A 240 -18.99 2.63 6.25
N VAL A 241 -18.35 1.84 7.12
CA VAL A 241 -18.52 0.37 7.16
C VAL A 241 -19.97 0.01 7.50
N PHE A 242 -20.61 0.71 8.44
CA PHE A 242 -22.00 0.51 8.80
C PHE A 242 -22.95 0.71 7.61
N GLN A 243 -22.72 1.75 6.81
CA GLN A 243 -23.49 1.98 5.57
C GLN A 243 -23.35 0.81 4.59
N GLN A 244 -22.13 0.29 4.40
CA GLN A 244 -21.87 -0.88 3.53
C GLN A 244 -22.55 -2.16 4.04
N VAL A 245 -22.70 -2.31 5.35
CA VAL A 245 -23.34 -3.49 5.96
C VAL A 245 -24.87 -3.43 5.88
N LEU A 246 -25.47 -2.23 5.98
CA LEU A 246 -26.92 -2.07 6.03
C LEU A 246 -27.60 -1.78 4.70
N SER A 247 -26.88 -1.24 3.73
CA SER A 247 -27.48 -0.70 2.51
C SER A 247 -27.16 -1.58 1.31
N ASP A 248 -28.14 -1.80 0.43
CA ASP A 248 -27.91 -2.27 -0.94
C ASP A 248 -27.27 -1.13 -1.76
N ILE A 249 -26.10 -0.65 -1.34
CA ILE A 249 -25.38 0.41 -2.05
C ILE A 249 -24.98 -0.18 -3.41
N PRO A 250 -25.29 0.50 -4.53
CA PRO A 250 -24.78 0.09 -5.82
C PRO A 250 -23.25 0.00 -5.75
N ILE A 251 -22.66 -0.97 -6.44
CA ILE A 251 -21.21 -1.10 -6.52
C ILE A 251 -20.66 0.19 -7.15
N ILE A 252 -20.00 1.01 -6.33
CA ILE A 252 -19.37 2.25 -6.77
C ILE A 252 -18.00 1.90 -7.33
N ASP A 253 -17.73 2.30 -8.57
CA ASP A 253 -16.39 2.21 -9.14
C ASP A 253 -15.50 3.32 -8.55
N ILE A 254 -14.70 2.96 -7.55
CA ILE A 254 -13.74 3.88 -6.94
C ILE A 254 -12.75 4.47 -7.96
N GLY A 255 -12.42 3.74 -9.02
CA GLY A 255 -11.52 4.22 -10.06
C GLY A 255 -12.08 5.44 -10.78
N VAL A 256 -13.41 5.49 -10.97
CA VAL A 256 -14.10 6.68 -11.52
C VAL A 256 -14.01 7.84 -10.55
N ILE A 257 -14.31 7.64 -9.26
CA ILE A 257 -14.25 8.71 -8.25
C ILE A 257 -12.86 9.31 -8.15
N LEU A 258 -11.84 8.46 -8.02
CA LEU A 258 -10.45 8.89 -7.91
C LEU A 258 -9.96 9.59 -9.19
N SER A 259 -10.37 9.12 -10.37
CA SER A 259 -10.01 9.76 -11.64
C SER A 259 -10.61 11.16 -11.76
N LEU A 260 -11.89 11.32 -11.40
CA LEU A 260 -12.56 12.62 -11.39
C LEU A 260 -11.85 13.60 -10.45
N LEU A 261 -11.56 13.15 -9.23
CA LEU A 261 -10.83 13.96 -8.25
C LEU A 261 -9.44 14.35 -8.76
N ASN A 262 -8.72 13.43 -9.41
CA ASN A 262 -7.41 13.71 -10.01
C ASN A 262 -7.51 14.75 -11.14
N ILE A 263 -8.54 14.68 -11.99
CA ILE A 263 -8.78 15.63 -13.09
C ILE A 263 -9.08 17.04 -12.53
N GLU A 264 -9.92 17.14 -11.51
CA GLU A 264 -10.23 18.41 -10.84
C GLU A 264 -8.97 19.02 -10.22
N ALA A 265 -8.18 18.21 -9.51
CA ALA A 265 -6.92 18.64 -8.94
C ALA A 265 -5.89 19.05 -10.01
N ALA A 266 -5.93 18.47 -11.21
CA ALA A 266 -5.01 18.78 -12.31
C ALA A 266 -5.32 20.11 -13.02
N ALA A 267 -6.42 20.81 -12.71
CA ALA A 267 -6.86 21.99 -13.45
C ALA A 267 -5.78 23.09 -13.56
N HIS A 268 -5.00 23.31 -12.51
CA HIS A 268 -3.92 24.29 -12.45
C HIS A 268 -2.69 23.92 -13.32
N LYS A 269 -2.61 22.67 -13.79
CA LYS A 269 -1.53 22.14 -14.64
C LYS A 269 -1.85 22.17 -16.13
N ARG A 270 -3.04 22.64 -16.55
CA ARG A 270 -3.46 22.64 -17.97
C ARG A 270 -2.45 23.31 -18.90
N GLY A 271 -1.82 24.40 -18.47
CA GLY A 271 -0.78 25.09 -19.24
C GLY A 271 0.49 24.28 -19.49
N LEU A 272 0.72 23.20 -18.74
CA LEU A 272 1.88 22.31 -18.92
C LEU A 272 1.63 21.20 -19.93
N VAL A 273 0.37 20.81 -20.13
CA VAL A 273 0.01 19.55 -20.82
C VAL A 273 0.55 19.51 -22.24
N GLU A 274 0.32 20.57 -23.02
CA GLU A 274 0.76 20.64 -24.42
C GLU A 274 2.29 20.54 -24.53
N SER A 275 3.01 21.35 -23.75
CA SER A 275 4.48 21.35 -23.74
C SER A 275 5.07 20.00 -23.33
N GLY A 276 4.46 19.34 -22.34
CA GLY A 276 4.88 18.01 -21.88
C GLY A 276 4.63 16.92 -22.93
N LEU A 277 3.44 16.92 -23.56
CA LEU A 277 3.10 15.97 -24.61
C LEU A 277 3.98 16.14 -25.86
N LEU A 278 4.26 17.39 -26.25
CA LEU A 278 5.16 17.69 -27.37
C LEU A 278 6.57 17.15 -27.10
N LEU A 279 7.12 17.43 -25.92
CA LEU A 279 8.41 16.90 -25.50
C LEU A 279 8.42 15.37 -25.47
N PHE A 280 7.34 14.74 -25.01
CA PHE A 280 7.23 13.29 -24.96
C PHE A 280 7.32 12.64 -26.34
N GLU A 281 6.61 13.17 -27.34
CA GLU A 281 6.68 12.67 -28.70
C GLU A 281 8.03 12.95 -29.36
N GLN A 282 8.60 14.14 -29.13
CA GLN A 282 9.92 14.52 -29.66
C GLN A 282 11.03 13.65 -29.07
N LEU A 283 10.97 13.30 -27.78
CA LEU A 283 11.96 12.49 -27.06
C LEU A 283 11.66 10.99 -27.09
N LYS A 284 10.64 10.57 -27.82
CA LYS A 284 10.33 9.16 -28.01
C LYS A 284 11.50 8.48 -28.73
N ARG A 285 11.93 7.35 -28.15
CA ARG A 285 13.07 6.53 -28.58
C ARG A 285 12.99 6.00 -30.01
N THR A 286 11.80 5.96 -30.61
CA THR A 286 11.56 5.45 -31.97
C THR A 286 11.38 6.55 -33.01
N THR A 287 11.20 7.80 -32.59
CA THR A 287 11.03 8.94 -33.50
C THR A 287 12.39 9.34 -34.04
N GLU A 288 12.52 9.51 -35.35
CA GLU A 288 13.76 9.98 -35.97
C GLU A 288 14.08 11.42 -35.55
N LYS A 289 15.36 11.76 -35.46
CA LYS A 289 15.83 13.08 -35.05
C LYS A 289 16.49 13.78 -36.21
N SER A 290 16.19 15.07 -36.34
CA SER A 290 16.81 15.97 -37.31
C SER A 290 17.97 16.74 -36.67
N ARG A 291 18.82 17.33 -37.52
CA ARG A 291 19.89 18.23 -37.06
C ARG A 291 19.29 19.42 -36.29
N GLY A 292 19.87 19.74 -35.14
CA GLY A 292 19.40 20.80 -34.23
C GLY A 292 18.33 20.36 -33.23
N ASP A 293 17.80 19.14 -33.34
CA ASP A 293 16.81 18.63 -32.37
C ASP A 293 17.38 18.50 -30.98
N GLN A 294 18.68 18.20 -30.85
CA GLN A 294 19.30 18.07 -29.54
C GLN A 294 19.23 19.39 -28.76
N ALA A 295 19.66 20.49 -29.38
CA ALA A 295 19.65 21.82 -28.77
C ALA A 295 18.22 22.32 -28.54
N ARG A 296 17.33 22.13 -29.52
CA ARG A 296 15.93 22.54 -29.43
C ARG A 296 15.19 21.85 -28.29
N THR A 297 15.33 20.52 -28.18
CA THR A 297 14.66 19.74 -27.13
C THR A 297 15.27 19.99 -25.75
N ARG A 298 16.58 20.27 -25.67
CA ARG A 298 17.23 20.71 -24.41
C ARG A 298 16.64 22.02 -23.91
N TYR A 299 16.55 23.03 -24.78
CA TYR A 299 15.93 24.31 -24.45
C TYR A 299 14.47 24.13 -24.00
N ALA A 300 13.70 23.32 -24.73
CA ALA A 300 12.30 23.04 -24.38
C ALA A 300 12.16 22.31 -23.03
N LEU A 301 13.07 21.38 -22.70
CA LEU A 301 13.10 20.73 -21.38
C LEU A 301 13.42 21.72 -20.25
N ASP A 302 14.37 22.62 -20.47
CA ASP A 302 14.72 23.63 -19.47
C ASP A 302 13.56 24.61 -19.23
N GLN A 303 12.87 25.01 -20.29
CA GLN A 303 11.62 25.79 -20.18
C GLN A 303 10.54 24.99 -19.44
N PHE A 304 10.34 23.72 -19.78
CA PHE A 304 9.34 22.87 -19.13
C PHE A 304 9.64 22.72 -17.63
N ARG A 305 10.90 22.54 -17.23
CA ARG A 305 11.31 22.51 -15.82
C ARG A 305 10.93 23.80 -15.08
N VAL A 306 11.19 24.96 -15.69
CA VAL A 306 10.82 26.26 -15.10
C VAL A 306 9.31 26.37 -14.96
N HIS A 307 8.54 26.03 -16.00
CA HIS A 307 7.07 26.09 -15.95
C HIS A 307 6.50 25.11 -14.92
N LEU A 308 7.06 23.90 -14.84
CA LEU A 308 6.68 22.91 -13.83
C LEU A 308 6.90 23.44 -12.41
N GLY A 309 8.00 24.15 -12.16
CA GLY A 309 8.25 24.78 -10.85
C GLY A 309 7.20 25.82 -10.44
N HIS A 310 6.61 26.53 -11.41
CA HIS A 310 5.55 27.51 -11.16
C HIS A 310 4.16 26.85 -10.98
N HIS A 311 3.87 25.85 -11.81
CA HIS A 311 2.55 25.21 -11.87
C HIS A 311 2.42 23.95 -10.99
N ASP A 312 3.51 23.39 -10.49
CA ASP A 312 3.51 22.26 -9.57
C ASP A 312 4.61 22.43 -8.51
N PRO A 313 4.48 23.42 -7.62
CA PRO A 313 5.52 23.74 -6.63
C PRO A 313 5.74 22.60 -5.63
N LYS A 314 4.78 21.67 -5.49
CA LYS A 314 4.90 20.48 -4.64
C LYS A 314 5.71 19.37 -5.30
N GLY A 315 6.03 19.47 -6.59
CA GLY A 315 6.81 18.48 -7.33
C GLY A 315 6.10 17.15 -7.53
N ILE A 316 4.77 17.16 -7.61
CA ILE A 316 3.94 15.95 -7.76
C ILE A 316 4.23 15.25 -9.11
N SER A 317 4.41 16.03 -10.17
CA SER A 317 4.64 15.61 -11.55
C SER A 317 6.14 15.58 -11.93
N THR A 318 7.06 15.79 -10.98
CA THR A 318 8.50 15.78 -11.23
C THR A 318 8.98 14.47 -11.86
N TYR A 319 8.33 13.34 -11.56
CA TYR A 319 8.65 12.05 -12.20
C TYR A 319 8.62 12.12 -13.73
N TYR A 320 7.74 12.93 -14.30
CA TYR A 320 7.57 13.05 -15.75
C TYR A 320 8.73 13.83 -16.38
N LEU A 321 9.17 14.91 -15.73
CA LEU A 321 10.37 15.65 -16.14
C LEU A 321 11.60 14.73 -16.09
N GLU A 322 11.81 14.04 -14.97
CA GLU A 322 12.95 13.10 -14.81
C GLU A 322 12.91 11.98 -15.86
N TRP A 323 11.71 11.53 -16.24
CA TRP A 323 11.58 10.56 -17.31
C TRP A 323 12.03 11.11 -18.68
N LEU A 324 11.64 12.34 -19.00
CA LEU A 324 12.04 13.01 -20.23
C LEU A 324 13.54 13.34 -20.25
N GLU A 325 14.11 13.74 -19.11
CA GLU A 325 15.56 13.94 -18.94
C GLU A 325 16.33 12.64 -19.21
N GLY A 326 15.88 11.53 -18.61
CA GLY A 326 16.46 10.21 -18.85
C GLY A 326 16.47 9.86 -20.34
N ARG A 327 15.36 10.08 -21.04
CA ARG A 327 15.29 9.88 -22.49
C ARG A 327 16.27 10.77 -23.25
N TRP A 328 16.27 12.09 -22.99
CA TRP A 328 17.17 13.02 -23.67
C TRP A 328 18.63 12.59 -23.53
N HIS A 329 19.06 12.20 -22.33
CA HIS A 329 20.42 11.72 -22.07
C HIS A 329 20.73 10.40 -22.79
N VAL A 330 19.79 9.44 -22.87
CA VAL A 330 20.00 8.23 -23.70
C VAL A 330 20.20 8.60 -25.16
N LEU A 331 19.37 9.50 -25.69
CA LEU A 331 19.45 9.92 -27.09
C LEU A 331 20.73 10.69 -27.42
N ALA A 332 21.33 11.35 -26.42
CA ALA A 332 22.62 12.01 -26.49
C ALA A 332 23.82 11.06 -26.21
N GLY A 333 23.58 9.77 -25.95
CA GLY A 333 24.64 8.79 -25.65
C GLY A 333 25.18 8.83 -24.22
N GLN A 334 24.57 9.60 -23.32
CA GLN A 334 24.99 9.80 -21.93
C GLN A 334 24.30 8.81 -20.99
N LEU A 335 24.66 7.54 -21.10
CA LEU A 335 23.90 6.43 -20.50
C LEU A 335 23.93 6.40 -18.96
N ASP A 336 25.07 6.65 -18.32
CA ASP A 336 25.13 6.67 -16.84
C ASP A 336 24.29 7.80 -16.25
N THR A 337 24.31 8.99 -16.86
CA THR A 337 23.47 10.14 -16.45
C THR A 337 21.99 9.83 -16.66
N ALA A 338 21.64 9.26 -17.81
CA ALA A 338 20.26 8.84 -18.08
C ALA A 338 19.72 7.86 -17.05
N LEU A 339 20.56 6.94 -16.56
CA LEU A 339 20.16 5.96 -15.57
C LEU A 339 19.77 6.61 -14.23
N LEU A 340 20.49 7.66 -13.79
CA LEU A 340 20.16 8.40 -12.58
C LEU A 340 18.76 9.03 -12.68
N HIS A 341 18.46 9.66 -13.82
CA HIS A 341 17.15 10.25 -14.09
C HIS A 341 16.04 9.21 -14.16
N PHE A 342 16.25 8.07 -14.83
CA PHE A 342 15.25 6.99 -14.85
C PHE A 342 15.03 6.35 -13.48
N GLU A 343 16.08 6.21 -12.66
CA GLU A 343 15.94 5.73 -11.28
C GLU A 343 15.06 6.68 -10.46
N LEU A 344 15.33 7.98 -10.53
CA LEU A 344 14.54 8.99 -9.83
C LEU A 344 13.10 9.06 -10.34
N ALA A 345 12.89 9.01 -11.66
CA ALA A 345 11.56 8.93 -12.27
C ALA A 345 10.77 7.71 -11.75
N ALA A 346 11.42 6.54 -11.69
CA ALA A 346 10.79 5.32 -11.18
C ALA A 346 10.45 5.40 -9.68
N ASP A 347 11.28 6.06 -8.87
CA ASP A 347 11.02 6.27 -7.45
C ASP A 347 9.83 7.24 -7.23
N LEU A 348 9.77 8.34 -7.99
CA LEU A 348 8.71 9.37 -7.87
C LEU A 348 7.37 8.93 -8.45
N ALA A 349 7.38 8.08 -9.48
CA ALA A 349 6.18 7.56 -10.13
C ALA A 349 5.48 6.44 -9.33
N LEU A 350 6.23 5.73 -8.47
CA LEU A 350 5.74 4.56 -7.74
C LEU A 350 4.57 4.94 -6.81
N TYR A 351 3.47 4.18 -6.86
CA TYR A 351 2.23 4.48 -6.11
C TYR A 351 1.60 5.83 -6.51
N ARG A 352 1.79 6.28 -7.75
CA ARG A 352 1.25 7.56 -8.23
C ARG A 352 0.69 7.50 -9.65
N SER A 353 1.52 7.17 -10.64
CA SER A 353 1.22 7.49 -12.05
C SER A 353 0.49 6.39 -12.84
N GLY A 354 -0.25 5.50 -12.16
CA GLY A 354 -1.06 4.47 -12.81
C GLY A 354 -0.25 3.65 -13.82
N GLN A 355 -0.76 3.55 -15.05
CA GLN A 355 -0.14 2.81 -16.14
C GLN A 355 1.23 3.36 -16.56
N THR A 356 1.48 4.66 -16.42
CA THR A 356 2.76 5.30 -16.82
C THR A 356 3.95 4.74 -16.05
N GLN A 357 3.74 4.27 -14.82
CA GLN A 357 4.76 3.57 -14.02
C GLN A 357 5.39 2.40 -14.80
N LYS A 358 4.60 1.69 -15.60
CA LYS A 358 5.06 0.53 -16.36
C LYS A 358 6.08 0.89 -17.43
N ASP A 359 5.86 1.99 -18.12
CA ASP A 359 6.76 2.45 -19.19
C ASP A 359 8.06 3.02 -18.62
N ILE A 360 7.98 3.77 -17.52
CA ILE A 360 9.16 4.27 -16.79
C ILE A 360 10.01 3.10 -16.28
N LEU A 361 9.39 2.13 -15.58
CA LEU A 361 10.09 0.94 -15.07
C LEU A 361 10.73 0.13 -16.20
N ARG A 362 10.05 -0.01 -17.35
CA ARG A 362 10.58 -0.72 -18.51
C ARG A 362 11.86 -0.07 -19.05
N GLU A 363 11.86 1.25 -19.22
CA GLU A 363 13.03 1.97 -19.73
C GLU A 363 14.19 1.96 -18.73
N ALA A 364 13.90 2.15 -17.44
CA ALA A 364 14.88 2.05 -16.37
C ALA A 364 15.52 0.66 -16.27
N LEU A 365 14.71 -0.41 -16.36
CA LEU A 365 15.17 -1.80 -16.33
C LEU A 365 16.10 -2.13 -17.50
N LEU A 366 15.72 -1.72 -18.71
CA LEU A 366 16.51 -1.95 -19.92
C LEU A 366 17.89 -1.30 -19.78
N LEU A 367 17.94 -0.05 -19.35
CA LEU A 367 19.21 0.67 -19.21
C LEU A 367 20.07 0.12 -18.06
N ALA A 368 19.46 -0.22 -16.91
CA ALA A 368 20.17 -0.83 -15.79
C ALA A 368 20.80 -2.18 -16.17
N ALA A 369 20.08 -3.01 -16.93
CA ALA A 369 20.61 -4.27 -17.45
C ALA A 369 21.73 -4.04 -18.47
N TYR A 370 21.56 -3.08 -19.39
CA TYR A 370 22.55 -2.75 -20.40
C TYR A 370 23.88 -2.30 -19.79
N LEU A 371 23.82 -1.46 -18.75
CA LEU A 371 24.98 -0.97 -18.00
C LEU A 371 25.50 -1.96 -16.95
N GLY A 372 24.92 -3.16 -16.83
CA GLY A 372 25.34 -4.17 -15.86
C GLY A 372 25.10 -3.80 -14.39
N LYS A 373 24.22 -2.84 -14.09
CA LYS A 373 23.92 -2.36 -12.73
C LYS A 373 22.94 -3.31 -12.01
N ARG A 374 23.43 -4.51 -11.69
CA ARG A 374 22.65 -5.61 -11.12
C ARG A 374 21.83 -5.26 -9.86
N PRO A 375 22.34 -4.53 -8.85
CA PRO A 375 21.54 -4.18 -7.67
C PRO A 375 20.32 -3.31 -7.99
N LEU A 376 20.49 -2.32 -8.86
CA LEU A 376 19.41 -1.45 -9.31
C LEU A 376 18.39 -2.22 -10.15
N TYR A 377 18.88 -3.02 -11.11
CA TYR A 377 18.03 -3.89 -11.92
C TYR A 377 17.14 -4.79 -11.04
N LYS A 378 17.73 -5.44 -10.03
CA LYS A 378 17.00 -6.29 -9.08
C LYS A 378 15.87 -5.51 -8.40
N ARG A 379 16.17 -4.33 -7.85
CA ARG A 379 15.18 -3.47 -7.17
C ARG A 379 14.04 -3.04 -8.10
N LEU A 380 14.36 -2.60 -9.31
CA LEU A 380 13.37 -2.19 -10.31
C LEU A 380 12.50 -3.38 -10.77
N LYS A 381 13.10 -4.58 -10.88
CA LYS A 381 12.37 -5.80 -11.26
C LYS A 381 11.35 -6.17 -10.19
N HIS A 382 11.70 -6.04 -8.91
CA HIS A 382 10.74 -6.32 -7.86
C HIS A 382 9.49 -5.41 -7.95
N ARG A 383 9.68 -4.12 -8.19
CA ARG A 383 8.57 -3.18 -8.43
C ARG A 383 7.78 -3.53 -9.68
N ALA A 384 8.48 -3.91 -10.75
CA ALA A 384 7.85 -4.26 -12.01
C ALA A 384 6.94 -5.50 -11.89
N LEU A 385 7.37 -6.51 -11.12
CA LEU A 385 6.58 -7.70 -10.84
C LEU A 385 5.30 -7.36 -10.08
N VAL A 386 5.36 -6.49 -9.06
CA VAL A 386 4.18 -5.96 -8.37
C VAL A 386 3.25 -5.27 -9.36
N MET A 387 3.81 -4.44 -10.25
CA MET A 387 3.07 -3.71 -11.28
C MET A 387 2.59 -4.60 -12.44
N GLY A 388 2.76 -5.92 -12.38
CA GLY A 388 2.22 -6.86 -13.35
C GLY A 388 2.94 -6.83 -14.70
N LEU A 389 4.21 -6.44 -14.73
CA LEU A 389 5.07 -6.52 -15.92
C LEU A 389 5.51 -7.98 -16.11
N SER A 390 4.61 -8.78 -16.70
CA SER A 390 4.69 -10.24 -16.82
C SER A 390 5.70 -10.75 -17.86
N TYR A 391 6.23 -9.89 -18.73
CA TYR A 391 7.14 -10.29 -19.81
C TYR A 391 8.63 -10.30 -19.40
N LEU A 392 8.95 -10.04 -18.12
CA LEU A 392 10.33 -10.09 -17.64
C LEU A 392 10.80 -11.55 -17.52
N PRO A 393 11.97 -11.92 -18.07
CA PRO A 393 12.48 -13.29 -17.99
C PRO A 393 12.75 -13.70 -16.53
N GLY A 394 12.72 -15.02 -16.24
CA GLY A 394 13.05 -15.56 -14.91
C GLY A 394 11.92 -15.54 -13.87
N GLY A 395 10.75 -14.99 -14.22
CA GLY A 395 9.54 -15.09 -13.40
C GLY A 395 9.71 -14.58 -11.96
N LYS A 396 8.91 -15.16 -11.06
CA LYS A 396 8.89 -14.82 -9.63
C LYS A 396 10.03 -15.47 -8.83
N GLU A 397 10.64 -16.53 -9.34
CA GLU A 397 11.57 -17.40 -8.58
C GLU A 397 13.06 -17.04 -8.80
N SER A 398 13.38 -16.39 -9.92
CA SER A 398 14.73 -15.93 -10.23
C SER A 398 14.72 -14.44 -10.58
N VAL A 399 15.22 -13.60 -9.68
CA VAL A 399 15.34 -12.15 -9.90
C VAL A 399 16.80 -11.83 -10.23
N ALA A 400 17.05 -11.34 -11.45
CA ALA A 400 18.36 -10.88 -11.93
C ALA A 400 19.39 -12.01 -12.07
N SER A 401 19.03 -13.10 -12.77
CA SER A 401 20.01 -14.11 -13.20
C SER A 401 20.91 -13.55 -14.31
N ASP A 402 22.11 -14.11 -14.46
CA ASP A 402 23.05 -13.64 -15.50
C ASP A 402 22.50 -13.88 -16.92
N HIS A 403 21.74 -14.97 -17.10
CA HIS A 403 21.03 -15.26 -18.35
C HIS A 403 19.96 -14.20 -18.66
N GLU A 404 19.15 -13.82 -17.66
CA GLU A 404 18.14 -12.79 -17.80
C GLU A 404 18.75 -11.43 -18.16
N LEU A 405 19.81 -11.02 -17.45
CA LEU A 405 20.51 -9.76 -17.71
C LEU A 405 21.06 -9.73 -19.14
N LYS A 406 21.65 -10.83 -19.60
CA LYS A 406 22.14 -10.97 -20.98
C LYS A 406 21.01 -10.80 -21.98
N LEU A 407 19.89 -11.50 -21.81
CA LEU A 407 18.74 -11.43 -22.72
C LEU A 407 18.16 -10.01 -22.83
N ILE A 408 18.07 -9.28 -21.71
CA ILE A 408 17.55 -7.91 -21.71
C ILE A 408 18.55 -6.95 -22.31
N ARG A 409 19.85 -7.10 -22.00
CA ARG A 409 20.93 -6.30 -22.58
C ARG A 409 20.94 -6.42 -24.10
N ASP A 410 20.81 -7.63 -24.62
CA ASP A 410 20.85 -7.89 -26.06
C ASP A 410 19.64 -7.28 -26.80
N ASN A 411 18.55 -6.95 -26.07
CA ASN A 411 17.37 -6.26 -26.60
C ASN A 411 17.43 -4.72 -26.48
N PHE A 412 18.47 -4.15 -25.86
CA PHE A 412 18.55 -2.72 -25.61
C PHE A 412 18.48 -1.90 -26.90
N THR A 413 19.30 -2.25 -27.90
CA THR A 413 19.36 -1.55 -29.20
C THR A 413 18.08 -1.71 -30.02
N VAL A 414 17.29 -2.77 -29.79
CA VAL A 414 15.97 -2.92 -30.42
C VAL A 414 14.97 -1.92 -29.82
N LYS A 415 15.06 -1.68 -28.50
CA LYS A 415 14.15 -0.76 -27.78
C LYS A 415 14.61 0.69 -27.82
N PHE A 416 15.92 0.93 -27.93
CA PHE A 416 16.56 2.22 -28.14
C PHE A 416 17.40 2.17 -29.43
N PRO A 417 16.74 2.21 -30.60
CA PRO A 417 17.42 2.07 -31.88
C PRO A 417 18.29 3.30 -32.18
N GLU A 418 19.38 3.08 -32.91
CA GLU A 418 20.33 4.15 -33.27
C GLU A 418 19.67 5.28 -34.06
N ARG A 419 18.69 4.96 -34.93
CA ARG A 419 17.90 5.96 -35.66
C ARG A 419 17.15 6.97 -34.76
N GLY A 420 16.93 6.61 -33.50
CA GLY A 420 16.27 7.49 -32.53
C GLY A 420 17.23 8.46 -31.84
N ARG A 421 18.55 8.26 -31.95
CA ARG A 421 19.58 9.12 -31.36
C ARG A 421 19.62 10.47 -32.07
N PHE A 422 20.18 11.47 -31.38
CA PHE A 422 20.47 12.75 -32.03
C PHE A 422 21.55 12.56 -33.10
N VAL A 423 21.36 13.27 -34.22
CA VAL A 423 22.27 13.23 -35.38
C VAL A 423 23.38 14.29 -35.26
N ASP A 424 23.21 15.22 -34.32
CA ASP A 424 24.18 16.28 -34.07
C ASP A 424 25.49 15.67 -33.52
N PRO A 425 26.66 16.10 -34.03
CA PRO A 425 27.94 15.56 -33.58
C PRO A 425 28.12 15.87 -32.09
N VAL A 426 28.24 14.81 -31.29
CA VAL A 426 28.74 14.90 -29.92
C VAL A 426 30.14 15.53 -30.01
N PRO A 427 30.47 16.59 -29.24
CA PRO A 427 31.84 17.07 -29.18
C PRO A 427 32.76 15.90 -28.86
N GLU A 428 33.77 15.67 -29.69
CA GLU A 428 34.72 14.60 -29.45
C GLU A 428 35.33 14.74 -28.05
N LEU A 429 35.32 13.63 -27.30
CA LEU A 429 35.91 13.50 -25.97
C LEU A 429 37.44 13.71 -25.93
N SER A 430 38.07 14.05 -27.06
CA SER A 430 39.49 14.35 -27.23
C SER A 430 39.84 15.84 -27.02
N ALA A 431 38.88 16.73 -26.80
CA ALA A 431 39.13 18.18 -26.70
C ALA A 431 39.14 18.75 -25.27
N LEU A 432 39.18 17.91 -24.24
CA LEU A 432 39.43 18.32 -22.85
C LEU A 432 40.64 17.55 -22.31
N HIS A 433 41.83 18.05 -22.65
CA HIS A 433 43.07 17.76 -21.93
C HIS A 433 43.12 18.58 -20.63
#